data_AF-A0A2K0UUM1-F1
#
_entry.id   AF-A0A2K0UUM1-F1
#
_cell.length_a   1.000
_cell.length_b   1.000
_cell.length_c   1.000
_cell.angle_alpha   90.00
_cell.angle_beta   90.00
_cell.angle_gamma   90.00
#
_symmetry.space_group_name_H-M   'P 1'
#
loop_
_entity.id
_entity.type
_entity.pdbx_description
1 polymer ?
#
loop_
_entity_poly.entity_id
_entity_poly.type
_entity_poly.pdbx_seq_one_letter_code
_entity_poly.pdbx_strand_id
1 'polypeptide(L)'
;MAENNIDKVPPSTEDISSKRSAPIPRYMVIHRVKCPGSTPAHSGHPPLSSYLDVPRLFVGDNEASPLKGRIPDEDSQMRAKRDPTISFIIHRTYNCLEYHNAVFEALREASASSAPHNLSSQLCLSSDADGAVAEGEYMEIVSNDLNNAIEAVKEVDTQRDSVDESLLLGWQREHNMVAPYLHFYHTRNLLRDHVPQLPERQSQDINLLLKYLDKEFSPDYQEAENLFLSEGLVSRKHFHKLFGPREILVTVEEGNHVAMVSKYPPLPGSNPIRLECEMWKFDGRFAKFKRIITIPWPKHAAEVDKVPIKSLGIFPLRFDEQVEHRLRKRGEFFWELRKPRLVLYNAPSQVLEYRMVNGRYMIDIETYRRSHKLNTIDNVVTEQAEEYLPVEATESASPPTSSFTLLLPPTTYGFGLHDKKWR
;
A
#
# COMPACT_ATOMS: atom_id res chain seq x y z
N MET A 1 85.96 20.68 14.38
CA MET A 1 86.03 20.00 15.68
C MET A 1 84.78 20.36 16.44
N ALA A 2 84.14 19.35 17.04
CA ALA A 2 82.88 19.38 17.80
C ALA A 2 81.64 19.76 16.96
N GLU A 3 80.45 19.20 17.11
CA GLU A 3 79.81 18.10 17.83
C GLU A 3 78.33 18.23 17.40
N ASN A 4 77.58 17.13 17.21
CA ASN A 4 76.19 17.04 17.67
C ASN A 4 75.52 15.68 17.35
N ASN A 5 75.22 14.98 18.44
CA ASN A 5 74.04 14.17 18.76
C ASN A 5 73.26 13.44 17.64
N ILE A 6 73.35 12.11 17.68
CA ILE A 6 72.39 11.17 17.09
C ILE A 6 71.73 10.41 18.26
N ASP A 7 70.46 10.66 18.49
CA ASP A 7 69.66 10.01 19.53
C ASP A 7 68.68 8.99 18.92
N LYS A 8 68.84 7.74 19.37
CA LYS A 8 67.85 6.72 19.75
C LYS A 8 66.72 6.32 18.79
N VAL A 9 66.85 5.08 18.31
CA VAL A 9 65.77 4.14 17.96
C VAL A 9 65.16 3.53 19.25
N PRO A 10 63.82 3.40 19.33
CA PRO A 10 63.21 2.25 19.99
C PRO A 10 62.09 1.59 19.14
N PRO A 11 61.64 0.37 19.52
CA PRO A 11 61.18 -0.64 18.59
C PRO A 11 59.68 -0.61 18.31
N SER A 12 59.36 -1.20 17.16
CA SER A 12 58.09 -1.78 16.73
C SER A 12 57.07 -2.07 17.83
N THR A 13 55.96 -1.35 17.79
CA THR A 13 54.69 -1.77 18.37
C THR A 13 53.77 -2.14 17.22
N GLU A 14 53.41 -3.41 17.15
CA GLU A 14 52.41 -3.96 16.23
C GLU A 14 51.06 -3.25 16.46
N ASP A 15 50.63 -2.46 15.48
CA ASP A 15 49.24 -2.05 15.37
C ASP A 15 48.43 -3.25 14.87
N ILE A 16 47.95 -4.07 15.82
CA ILE A 16 46.82 -4.97 15.60
C ILE A 16 45.59 -4.08 15.48
N SER A 17 45.41 -3.50 14.30
CA SER A 17 44.15 -2.89 13.89
C SER A 17 43.14 -4.02 13.69
N SER A 18 42.50 -4.45 14.79
CA SER A 18 41.29 -5.25 14.70
C SER A 18 40.25 -4.36 14.02
N LYS A 19 40.02 -4.58 12.72
CA LYS A 19 38.82 -4.09 12.04
C LYS A 19 37.64 -4.65 12.82
N ARG A 20 37.08 -3.85 13.75
CA ARG A 20 35.80 -4.18 14.37
C ARG A 20 34.80 -4.27 13.23
N SER A 21 34.33 -5.48 12.94
CA SER A 21 33.21 -5.71 12.02
C SER A 21 32.11 -4.73 12.39
N ALA A 22 31.53 -4.04 11.39
CA ALA A 22 30.35 -3.22 11.63
C ALA A 22 29.30 -4.09 12.35
N PRO A 23 28.61 -3.55 13.37
CA PRO A 23 27.65 -4.32 14.13
C PRO A 23 26.50 -4.76 13.24
N ILE A 24 26.10 -6.03 13.34
CA ILE A 24 25.06 -6.63 12.48
C ILE A 24 23.70 -6.00 12.82
N PRO A 25 22.93 -5.53 11.83
CA PRO A 25 21.60 -4.99 12.08
C PRO A 25 20.62 -6.05 12.57
N ARG A 26 19.70 -5.65 13.45
CA ARG A 26 18.65 -6.50 14.02
C ARG A 26 17.36 -5.71 14.15
N TYR A 27 16.24 -6.40 14.33
CA TYR A 27 14.97 -5.78 14.69
C TYR A 27 14.61 -6.13 16.14
N MET A 28 13.67 -5.39 16.71
CA MET A 28 13.14 -5.62 18.05
C MET A 28 11.62 -5.79 17.98
N VAL A 29 11.06 -6.71 18.77
CA VAL A 29 9.61 -6.87 18.92
C VAL A 29 9.22 -6.36 20.31
N ILE A 30 8.21 -5.50 20.35
CA ILE A 30 7.62 -4.98 21.59
C ILE A 30 6.15 -5.40 21.60
N HIS A 31 5.77 -6.10 22.66
CA HIS A 31 4.41 -6.58 22.88
C HIS A 31 3.66 -5.57 23.74
N ARG A 32 2.57 -5.01 23.22
CA ARG A 32 1.76 -3.95 23.84
C ARG A 32 0.40 -4.49 24.21
N VAL A 33 0.11 -4.58 25.50
CA VAL A 33 -1.22 -4.96 26.01
C VAL A 33 -2.05 -3.70 26.22
N LYS A 34 -3.19 -3.62 25.55
CA LYS A 34 -4.21 -2.59 25.77
C LYS A 34 -5.33 -3.17 26.63
N CYS A 35 -5.73 -2.44 27.66
CA CYS A 35 -6.88 -2.79 28.47
C CYS A 35 -7.83 -1.59 28.57
N PRO A 36 -9.10 -1.71 28.17
CA PRO A 36 -10.02 -0.57 28.19
C PRO A 36 -10.54 -0.24 29.60
N GLY A 37 -10.24 -1.08 30.62
CA GLY A 37 -10.67 -0.86 32.00
C GLY A 37 -12.19 -0.84 32.20
N SER A 38 -12.96 -1.32 31.22
CA SER A 38 -14.41 -1.11 31.14
C SER A 38 -15.24 -2.03 32.04
N THR A 39 -14.64 -3.05 32.63
CA THR A 39 -15.31 -4.00 33.53
C THR A 39 -14.72 -3.93 34.94
N PRO A 40 -15.45 -4.30 36.00
CA PRO A 40 -14.94 -4.28 37.36
C PRO A 40 -13.63 -5.05 37.53
N ALA A 41 -13.50 -6.22 36.91
CA ALA A 41 -12.30 -7.05 36.94
C ALA A 41 -11.08 -6.40 36.24
N HIS A 42 -11.32 -5.56 35.24
CA HIS A 42 -10.26 -4.88 34.48
C HIS A 42 -10.02 -3.42 34.90
N SER A 43 -10.84 -2.88 35.80
CA SER A 43 -10.79 -1.47 36.22
C SER A 43 -9.44 -1.03 36.83
N GLY A 44 -8.71 -1.97 37.42
CA GLY A 44 -7.37 -1.75 37.99
C GLY A 44 -6.22 -2.00 37.02
N HIS A 45 -6.48 -2.40 35.78
CA HIS A 45 -5.43 -2.68 34.79
C HIS A 45 -4.90 -1.37 34.19
N PRO A 46 -3.59 -1.27 33.91
CA PRO A 46 -3.06 -0.15 33.13
C PRO A 46 -3.70 -0.10 31.73
N PRO A 47 -3.96 1.10 31.17
CA PRO A 47 -4.54 1.22 29.84
C PRO A 47 -3.63 0.69 28.73
N LEU A 48 -2.32 0.78 28.95
CA LEU A 48 -1.28 0.26 28.07
C LEU A 48 -0.10 -0.25 28.91
N SER A 49 0.42 -1.42 28.56
CA SER A 49 1.66 -1.97 29.15
C SER A 49 2.53 -2.61 28.07
N SER A 50 3.85 -2.51 28.23
CA SER A 50 4.82 -2.98 27.23
C SER A 50 5.71 -4.10 27.77
N TYR A 51 5.95 -5.12 26.95
CA TYR A 51 6.72 -6.31 27.29
C TYR A 51 7.67 -6.74 26.16
N LEU A 52 8.74 -7.45 26.51
CA LEU A 52 9.69 -8.04 25.54
C LEU A 52 9.35 -9.48 25.16
N ASP A 53 8.36 -10.08 25.83
CA ASP A 53 7.87 -11.42 25.59
C ASP A 53 6.36 -11.44 25.34
N VAL A 54 5.88 -12.52 24.72
CA VAL A 54 4.47 -12.68 24.36
C VAL A 54 3.62 -12.73 25.64
N PRO A 55 2.65 -11.83 25.82
CA PRO A 55 1.85 -11.77 27.03
C PRO A 55 0.89 -12.96 27.11
N ARG A 56 0.61 -13.39 28.33
CA ARG A 56 -0.35 -14.47 28.65
C ARG A 56 -0.84 -14.33 30.09
N LEU A 57 -1.80 -15.17 30.47
CA LEU A 57 -2.11 -15.40 31.88
C LEU A 57 -1.30 -16.59 32.42
N PHE A 58 -0.89 -16.51 33.68
CA PHE A 58 -0.06 -17.51 34.33
C PHE A 58 -0.86 -18.33 35.33
N VAL A 59 -0.28 -19.45 35.77
CA VAL A 59 -0.86 -20.27 36.84
C VAL A 59 -1.24 -19.41 38.07
N GLY A 60 -2.46 -19.59 38.55
CA GLY A 60 -3.03 -18.83 39.67
C GLY A 60 -3.67 -17.49 39.29
N ASP A 61 -3.50 -16.99 38.07
CA ASP A 61 -4.19 -15.79 37.60
C ASP A 61 -5.70 -16.03 37.45
N ASN A 62 -6.50 -14.99 37.68
CA ASN A 62 -7.96 -14.99 37.60
C ASN A 62 -8.46 -13.85 36.70
N GLU A 63 -9.77 -13.67 36.59
CA GLU A 63 -10.36 -12.62 35.74
C GLU A 63 -9.89 -11.19 36.05
N ALA A 64 -9.45 -10.95 37.30
CA ALA A 64 -8.92 -9.65 37.72
C ALA A 64 -7.41 -9.50 37.49
N SER A 65 -6.69 -10.58 37.15
CA SER A 65 -5.26 -10.50 36.83
C SER A 65 -5.02 -9.83 35.48
N PRO A 66 -4.05 -8.92 35.32
CA PRO A 66 -3.77 -8.33 34.02
C PRO A 66 -3.07 -9.33 33.10
N LEU A 67 -3.45 -9.32 31.81
CA LEU A 67 -2.67 -9.92 30.74
C LEU A 67 -1.26 -9.28 30.72
N LYS A 68 -0.21 -10.08 30.89
CA LYS A 68 1.16 -9.57 31.08
C LYS A 68 2.22 -10.49 30.47
N GLY A 69 3.34 -9.91 30.08
CA GLY A 69 4.59 -10.64 29.83
C GLY A 69 5.40 -10.79 31.13
N ARG A 70 6.42 -11.65 31.11
CA ARG A 70 7.38 -11.82 32.22
C ARG A 70 8.44 -10.73 32.25
N ILE A 71 8.69 -10.06 31.12
CA ILE A 71 9.75 -9.06 30.95
C ILE A 71 9.08 -7.71 30.65
N PRO A 72 8.60 -6.97 31.67
CA PRO A 72 8.05 -5.64 31.47
C PRO A 72 9.14 -4.67 31.03
N ASP A 73 8.84 -3.82 30.06
CA ASP A 73 9.80 -2.85 29.55
C ASP A 73 9.12 -1.62 28.91
N GLU A 74 8.79 -0.65 29.74
CA GLU A 74 8.17 0.62 29.31
C GLU A 74 9.14 1.53 28.53
N ASP A 75 10.44 1.39 28.76
CA ASP A 75 11.48 2.21 28.14
C ASP A 75 12.14 1.51 26.93
N SER A 76 11.72 0.28 26.60
CA SER A 76 12.20 -0.55 25.48
C SER A 76 12.33 0.24 24.20
N GLN A 77 11.25 0.93 23.82
CA GLN A 77 11.18 1.71 22.59
C GLN A 77 12.18 2.87 22.57
N MET A 78 12.31 3.59 23.70
CA MET A 78 13.23 4.72 23.80
C MET A 78 14.69 4.28 23.75
N ARG A 79 15.02 3.14 24.35
CA ARG A 79 16.36 2.54 24.23
C ARG A 79 16.60 2.03 22.81
N ALA A 80 15.62 1.38 22.21
CA ALA A 80 15.74 0.81 20.87
C ALA A 80 16.01 1.88 19.81
N LYS A 81 15.35 3.04 19.92
CA LYS A 81 15.60 4.21 19.05
C LYS A 81 17.01 4.79 19.14
N ARG A 82 17.72 4.53 20.24
CA ARG A 82 19.10 5.01 20.45
C ARG A 82 20.15 3.96 20.09
N ASP A 83 19.74 2.73 19.84
CA ASP A 83 20.64 1.64 19.51
C ASP A 83 20.90 1.63 17.98
N PRO A 84 22.14 1.92 17.53
CA PRO A 84 22.46 1.93 16.10
C PRO A 84 22.40 0.55 15.45
N THR A 85 22.26 -0.53 16.23
CA THR A 85 22.08 -1.89 15.71
C THR A 85 20.63 -2.22 15.38
N ILE A 86 19.66 -1.43 15.87
CA ILE A 86 18.24 -1.70 15.63
C ILE A 86 17.78 -0.97 14.37
N SER A 87 17.32 -1.73 13.38
CA SER A 87 16.87 -1.17 12.10
C SER A 87 15.42 -0.72 12.14
N PHE A 88 14.56 -1.54 12.74
CA PHE A 88 13.15 -1.27 12.93
C PHE A 88 12.61 -2.00 14.15
N ILE A 89 11.48 -1.51 14.66
CA ILE A 89 10.76 -2.03 15.82
C ILE A 89 9.41 -2.54 15.34
N ILE A 90 9.03 -3.74 15.75
CA ILE A 90 7.72 -4.32 15.51
C ILE A 90 6.90 -4.19 16.78
N HIS A 91 5.76 -3.51 16.69
CA HIS A 91 4.81 -3.35 17.76
C HIS A 91 3.63 -4.30 17.55
N ARG A 92 3.51 -5.31 18.41
CA ARG A 92 2.37 -6.23 18.43
C ARG A 92 1.37 -5.79 19.48
N THR A 93 0.14 -5.54 19.09
CA THR A 93 -0.92 -5.08 20.01
C THR A 93 -1.82 -6.24 20.39
N TYR A 94 -2.13 -6.33 21.69
CA TYR A 94 -2.98 -7.35 22.30
C TYR A 94 -4.10 -6.67 23.08
N ASN A 95 -5.28 -7.26 23.08
CA ASN A 95 -6.42 -6.79 23.83
C ASN A 95 -6.65 -7.68 25.04
N CYS A 96 -6.45 -7.09 26.22
CA CYS A 96 -6.57 -7.79 27.50
C CYS A 96 -7.98 -8.37 27.67
N LEU A 97 -9.01 -7.59 27.33
CA LEU A 97 -10.40 -7.97 27.54
C LEU A 97 -10.82 -9.12 26.62
N GLU A 98 -10.50 -9.03 25.33
CA GLU A 98 -10.83 -10.09 24.37
C GLU A 98 -10.11 -11.40 24.70
N TYR A 99 -8.83 -11.33 25.08
CA TYR A 99 -8.08 -12.50 25.52
C TYR A 99 -8.69 -13.13 26.77
N HIS A 100 -9.05 -12.32 27.78
CA HIS A 100 -9.72 -12.81 28.99
C HIS A 100 -11.03 -13.52 28.66
N ASN A 101 -11.87 -12.92 27.83
CA ASN A 101 -13.14 -13.51 27.42
C ASN A 101 -12.89 -14.89 26.79
N ALA A 102 -11.93 -15.02 25.86
CA ALA A 102 -11.62 -16.30 25.21
C ALA A 102 -11.16 -17.37 26.22
N VAL A 103 -10.23 -17.02 27.13
CA VAL A 103 -9.67 -17.98 28.09
C VAL A 103 -10.70 -18.40 29.14
N PHE A 104 -11.41 -17.45 29.75
CA PHE A 104 -12.33 -17.76 30.85
C PHE A 104 -13.69 -18.31 30.38
N GLU A 105 -14.14 -18.03 29.15
CA GLU A 105 -15.25 -18.79 28.54
C GLU A 105 -14.85 -20.26 28.34
N ALA A 106 -13.68 -20.52 27.74
CA ALA A 106 -13.20 -21.91 27.54
C ALA A 106 -13.05 -22.68 28.86
N LEU A 107 -12.57 -22.03 29.93
CA LEU A 107 -12.50 -22.63 31.27
C LEU A 107 -13.88 -22.93 31.87
N ARG A 108 -14.87 -22.04 31.69
CA ARG A 108 -16.24 -22.26 32.15
C ARG A 108 -16.89 -23.41 31.41
N GLU A 109 -16.71 -23.51 30.10
CA GLU A 109 -17.21 -24.63 29.29
C GLU A 109 -16.61 -25.97 29.72
N ALA A 110 -15.30 -26.01 29.96
CA ALA A 110 -14.62 -27.19 30.48
C ALA A 110 -15.13 -27.59 31.87
N SER A 111 -15.42 -26.60 32.73
CA SER A 111 -15.90 -26.82 34.10
C SER A 111 -17.37 -27.25 34.15
N ALA A 112 -18.23 -26.70 33.29
CA ALA A 112 -19.67 -27.03 33.21
C ALA A 112 -19.91 -28.49 32.75
N SER A 113 -18.93 -29.09 32.07
CA SER A 113 -18.92 -30.50 31.70
C SER A 113 -18.64 -31.45 32.89
N SER A 114 -18.29 -30.89 34.05
CA SER A 114 -18.14 -31.59 35.33
C SER A 114 -19.22 -31.12 36.33
N ALA A 115 -19.90 -32.06 36.99
CA ALA A 115 -21.12 -31.84 37.80
C ALA A 115 -20.98 -30.77 38.91
N PRO A 116 -22.10 -30.16 39.39
CA PRO A 116 -22.07 -28.83 39.97
C PRO A 116 -21.75 -28.85 41.46
N HIS A 117 -20.66 -28.20 41.84
CA HIS A 117 -20.47 -27.74 43.20
C HIS A 117 -20.04 -26.26 43.20
N ASN A 118 -20.96 -25.40 43.68
CA ASN A 118 -20.72 -24.08 44.27
C ASN A 118 -19.44 -23.34 43.83
N LEU A 119 -19.38 -22.89 42.58
CA LEU A 119 -18.32 -21.98 42.11
C LEU A 119 -18.73 -20.53 42.39
N SER A 120 -18.64 -20.13 43.65
CA SER A 120 -18.59 -18.72 44.06
C SER A 120 -17.17 -18.26 44.38
N SER A 121 -16.15 -19.00 43.94
CA SER A 121 -14.75 -18.59 44.04
C SER A 121 -14.23 -18.24 42.66
N GLN A 122 -13.52 -17.12 42.57
CA GLN A 122 -12.88 -16.62 41.35
C GLN A 122 -12.17 -17.79 40.63
N LEU A 123 -12.59 -18.11 39.41
CA LEU A 123 -11.93 -19.12 38.59
C LEU A 123 -10.47 -18.70 38.41
N CYS A 124 -9.55 -19.50 38.94
CA CYS A 124 -8.11 -19.32 38.76
C CYS A 124 -7.58 -20.37 37.79
N LEU A 125 -6.57 -19.98 37.01
CA LEU A 125 -5.88 -20.87 36.09
C LEU A 125 -5.08 -21.93 36.85
N SER A 126 -5.26 -23.20 36.46
CA SER A 126 -4.48 -24.33 37.02
C SER A 126 -3.13 -24.54 36.33
N SER A 127 -2.91 -23.90 35.17
CA SER A 127 -1.66 -23.90 34.41
C SER A 127 -1.52 -22.59 33.66
N ASP A 128 -0.31 -22.25 33.20
CA ASP A 128 -0.09 -21.11 32.29
C ASP A 128 -0.98 -21.26 31.06
N ALA A 129 -1.64 -20.17 30.66
CA ALA A 129 -2.44 -20.12 29.45
C ALA A 129 -1.54 -19.99 28.21
N ASP A 130 -2.13 -20.27 27.03
CA ASP A 130 -1.43 -20.06 25.77
C ASP A 130 -1.09 -18.58 25.55
N GLY A 131 -0.01 -18.33 24.81
CA GLY A 131 0.38 -16.96 24.44
C GLY A 131 -0.76 -16.25 23.72
N ALA A 132 -1.01 -14.98 24.07
CA ALA A 132 -2.01 -14.19 23.39
C ALA A 132 -1.68 -14.06 21.89
N VAL A 133 -2.72 -14.01 21.07
CA VAL A 133 -2.62 -13.71 19.63
C VAL A 133 -2.71 -12.19 19.46
N ALA A 134 -1.81 -11.61 18.67
CA ALA A 134 -1.82 -10.17 18.42
C ALA A 134 -2.99 -9.81 17.49
N GLU A 135 -3.76 -8.79 17.84
CA GLU A 135 -4.84 -8.26 16.99
C GLU A 135 -4.32 -7.43 15.83
N GLY A 136 -3.15 -6.82 16.01
CA GLY A 136 -2.55 -5.94 15.03
C GLY A 136 -1.06 -5.80 15.24
N GLU A 137 -0.37 -5.46 14.15
CA GLU A 137 1.06 -5.27 14.13
C GLU A 137 1.40 -3.99 13.36
N TYR A 138 2.35 -3.23 13.89
CA TYR A 138 2.83 -1.97 13.32
C TYR A 138 4.36 -1.93 13.33
N MET A 139 4.98 -1.47 12.24
CA MET A 139 6.43 -1.33 12.10
C MET A 139 6.87 0.12 12.28
N GLU A 140 7.90 0.35 13.09
CA GLU A 140 8.57 1.65 13.19
C GLU A 140 10.00 1.51 12.68
N ILE A 141 10.32 2.14 11.55
CA ILE A 141 11.70 2.21 11.05
C ILE A 141 12.46 3.28 11.83
N VAL A 142 13.57 2.87 12.47
CA VAL A 142 14.39 3.75 13.31
C VAL A 142 15.82 3.92 12.77
N SER A 143 16.28 3.04 11.89
CA SER A 143 17.58 3.17 11.23
C SER A 143 17.52 4.14 10.05
N ASN A 144 18.43 5.12 10.09
CA ASN A 144 18.68 6.01 8.96
C ASN A 144 19.27 5.24 7.76
N ASP A 145 20.05 4.18 7.99
CA ASP A 145 20.62 3.38 6.90
C ASP A 145 19.52 2.67 6.11
N LEU A 146 18.55 2.05 6.79
CA LEU A 146 17.40 1.42 6.16
C LEU A 146 16.54 2.44 5.42
N ASN A 147 16.31 3.61 6.02
CA ASN A 147 15.55 4.69 5.38
C ASN A 147 16.24 5.15 4.08
N ASN A 148 17.52 5.49 4.17
CA ASN A 148 18.34 5.91 3.04
C ASN A 148 18.43 4.82 1.96
N ALA A 149 18.47 3.55 2.35
CA ALA A 149 18.49 2.42 1.42
C ALA A 149 17.19 2.37 0.59
N ILE A 150 16.03 2.49 1.22
CA ILE A 150 14.74 2.47 0.51
C ILE A 150 14.60 3.72 -0.37
N GLU A 151 15.06 4.89 0.10
CA GLU A 151 15.09 6.12 -0.69
C GLU A 151 16.01 6.00 -1.91
N ALA A 152 17.20 5.39 -1.78
CA ALA A 152 18.08 5.14 -2.92
C ALA A 152 17.42 4.23 -3.96
N VAL A 153 16.68 3.20 -3.54
CA VAL A 153 15.91 2.35 -4.47
C VAL A 153 14.80 3.15 -5.15
N LYS A 154 14.08 4.02 -4.40
CA LYS A 154 13.04 4.91 -4.94
C LYS A 154 13.60 5.85 -6.01
N GLU A 155 14.77 6.45 -5.78
CA GLU A 155 15.42 7.35 -6.73
C GLU A 155 15.79 6.63 -8.03
N VAL A 156 16.38 5.43 -7.93
CA VAL A 156 16.73 4.61 -9.11
C VAL A 156 15.48 4.18 -9.88
N ASP A 157 14.41 3.81 -9.17
CA ASP A 157 13.13 3.43 -9.78
C ASP A 157 12.47 4.62 -10.51
N THR A 158 12.54 5.82 -9.92
CA THR A 158 11.99 7.06 -10.51
C THR A 158 12.73 7.45 -11.80
N GLN A 159 14.04 7.22 -11.89
CA GLN A 159 14.84 7.58 -13.06
C GLN A 159 14.51 6.74 -14.32
N ARG A 160 13.73 5.66 -14.19
CA ARG A 160 13.35 4.81 -15.32
C ARG A 160 12.31 5.47 -16.24
N ASP A 161 11.49 6.39 -15.73
CA ASP A 161 10.37 6.97 -16.48
C ASP A 161 9.99 8.37 -15.98
N SER A 162 9.90 9.35 -16.89
CA SER A 162 9.56 10.74 -16.52
C SER A 162 8.07 10.96 -16.21
N VAL A 163 7.19 10.02 -16.58
CA VAL A 163 5.74 10.13 -16.39
C VAL A 163 5.22 9.18 -15.33
N ASP A 164 5.87 8.02 -15.17
CA ASP A 164 5.53 7.06 -14.12
C ASP A 164 6.32 7.35 -12.84
N GLU A 165 5.60 7.69 -11.77
CA GLU A 165 6.18 7.83 -10.44
C GLU A 165 6.59 6.46 -9.89
N SER A 166 7.62 6.45 -9.03
CA SER A 166 8.13 5.22 -8.40
C SER A 166 7.07 4.43 -7.64
N LEU A 167 7.19 3.09 -7.65
CA LEU A 167 6.37 2.19 -6.82
C LEU A 167 6.56 2.43 -5.32
N LEU A 168 7.72 2.97 -4.92
CA LEU A 168 8.05 3.33 -3.54
C LEU A 168 7.55 4.73 -3.16
N LEU A 169 6.77 5.41 -4.02
CA LEU A 169 6.24 6.72 -3.66
C LEU A 169 5.36 6.63 -2.40
N GLY A 170 5.68 7.46 -1.42
CA GLY A 170 4.97 7.53 -0.15
C GLY A 170 5.07 6.25 0.69
N TRP A 171 6.11 5.43 0.49
CA TRP A 171 6.33 4.19 1.26
C TRP A 171 6.31 4.42 2.79
N GLN A 172 6.73 5.60 3.26
CA GLN A 172 6.78 5.98 4.68
C GLN A 172 5.43 6.28 5.35
N ARG A 173 4.31 6.29 4.60
CA ARG A 173 2.99 6.59 5.17
C ARG A 173 2.68 5.61 6.30
N GLU A 174 2.08 6.10 7.38
CA GLU A 174 1.75 5.32 8.56
C GLU A 174 0.96 4.04 8.22
N HIS A 175 0.03 4.12 7.27
CA HIS A 175 -0.77 2.97 6.82
C HIS A 175 0.06 1.85 6.17
N ASN A 176 1.20 2.17 5.56
CA ASN A 176 2.08 1.17 4.95
C ASN A 176 2.88 0.39 6.00
N MET A 177 2.96 0.94 7.21
CA MET A 177 3.62 0.34 8.36
C MET A 177 2.67 -0.55 9.18
N VAL A 178 1.42 -0.73 8.75
CA VAL A 178 0.46 -1.62 9.39
C VAL A 178 0.48 -2.98 8.69
N ALA A 179 0.53 -4.07 9.45
CA ALA A 179 0.41 -5.41 8.90
C ALA A 179 -0.92 -5.58 8.11
N PRO A 180 -0.92 -6.25 6.96
CA PRO A 180 0.14 -7.10 6.43
C PRO A 180 1.05 -6.34 5.45
N TYR A 181 1.45 -5.10 5.77
CA TYR A 181 2.50 -4.35 5.08
C TYR A 181 2.31 -4.25 3.57
N LEU A 182 1.10 -3.90 3.13
CA LEU A 182 0.67 -3.99 1.73
C LEU A 182 1.63 -3.31 0.76
N HIS A 183 2.19 -2.16 1.12
CA HIS A 183 3.18 -1.48 0.29
C HIS A 183 4.43 -2.36 0.07
N PHE A 184 5.00 -2.90 1.15
CA PHE A 184 6.16 -3.79 1.07
C PHE A 184 5.81 -5.15 0.45
N TYR A 185 4.58 -5.65 0.61
CA TYR A 185 4.11 -6.81 -0.13
C TYR A 185 4.28 -6.60 -1.64
N HIS A 186 3.86 -5.45 -2.18
CA HIS A 186 3.99 -5.14 -3.60
C HIS A 186 5.42 -4.79 -4.03
N THR A 187 6.24 -4.16 -3.18
CA THR A 187 7.57 -3.67 -3.55
C THR A 187 8.74 -4.56 -3.10
N ARG A 188 8.49 -5.68 -2.41
CA ARG A 188 9.54 -6.59 -1.92
C ARG A 188 10.49 -7.10 -2.99
N ASN A 189 10.00 -7.38 -4.18
CA ASN A 189 10.83 -7.84 -5.29
C ASN A 189 11.71 -6.70 -5.83
N LEU A 190 11.15 -5.50 -5.98
CA LEU A 190 11.91 -4.30 -6.33
C LEU A 190 13.04 -4.05 -5.34
N LEU A 191 12.77 -4.14 -4.03
CA LEU A 191 13.80 -3.99 -3.00
C LEU A 191 14.88 -5.08 -3.13
N ARG A 192 14.47 -6.35 -3.28
CA ARG A 192 15.38 -7.50 -3.40
C ARG A 192 16.33 -7.37 -4.60
N ASP A 193 15.82 -6.91 -5.73
CA ASP A 193 16.60 -6.74 -6.97
C ASP A 193 17.68 -5.66 -6.86
N HIS A 194 17.48 -4.67 -5.98
CA HIS A 194 18.43 -3.58 -5.77
C HIS A 194 19.43 -3.82 -4.62
N VAL A 195 19.21 -4.82 -3.75
CA VAL A 195 20.14 -5.19 -2.67
C VAL A 195 21.61 -5.29 -3.12
N PRO A 196 21.96 -5.91 -4.27
CA PRO A 196 23.36 -6.05 -4.70
C PRO A 196 24.05 -4.73 -5.07
N GLN A 197 23.28 -3.67 -5.32
CA GLN A 197 23.78 -2.36 -5.76
C GLN A 197 23.98 -1.40 -4.59
N LEU A 198 23.49 -1.76 -3.40
CA LEU A 198 23.56 -0.93 -2.21
C LEU A 198 24.88 -1.15 -1.44
N PRO A 199 25.33 -0.15 -0.65
CA PRO A 199 26.40 -0.32 0.32
C PRO A 199 26.10 -1.46 1.30
N GLU A 200 27.14 -2.16 1.76
CA GLU A 200 27.02 -3.36 2.60
C GLU A 200 26.03 -3.19 3.76
N ARG A 201 26.14 -2.08 4.51
CA ARG A 201 25.24 -1.78 5.64
C ARG A 201 23.77 -1.65 5.22
N GLN A 202 23.51 -0.93 4.13
CA GLN A 202 22.17 -0.73 3.58
C GLN A 202 21.59 -2.03 3.03
N SER A 203 22.41 -2.84 2.36
CA SER A 203 22.04 -4.19 1.90
C SER A 203 21.66 -5.09 3.07
N GLN A 204 22.41 -5.05 4.18
CA GLN A 204 22.08 -5.82 5.39
C GLN A 204 20.73 -5.39 6.00
N ASP A 205 20.45 -4.10 6.04
CA ASP A 205 19.19 -3.54 6.54
C ASP A 205 17.97 -3.95 5.68
N ILE A 206 18.07 -3.85 4.35
CA ILE A 206 16.99 -4.32 3.46
C ILE A 206 16.81 -5.83 3.58
N ASN A 207 17.90 -6.60 3.62
CA ASN A 207 17.81 -8.05 3.79
C ASN A 207 17.15 -8.44 5.13
N LEU A 208 17.41 -7.69 6.20
CA LEU A 208 16.76 -7.91 7.49
C LEU A 208 15.24 -7.69 7.40
N LEU A 209 14.81 -6.60 6.74
CA LEU A 209 13.39 -6.32 6.49
C LEU A 209 12.74 -7.42 5.65
N LEU A 210 13.34 -7.79 4.52
CA LEU A 210 12.83 -8.84 3.65
C LEU A 210 12.75 -10.18 4.37
N LYS A 211 13.77 -10.54 5.16
CA LYS A 211 13.78 -11.76 5.97
C LYS A 211 12.66 -11.78 7.01
N TYR A 212 12.36 -10.64 7.63
CA TYR A 212 11.23 -10.52 8.55
C TYR A 212 9.91 -10.80 7.83
N LEU A 213 9.68 -10.14 6.69
CA LEU A 213 8.47 -10.31 5.88
C LEU A 213 8.33 -11.76 5.38
N ASP A 214 9.41 -12.34 4.87
CA ASP A 214 9.44 -13.72 4.36
C ASP A 214 9.20 -14.74 5.48
N LYS A 215 9.61 -14.45 6.72
CA LYS A 215 9.38 -15.32 7.88
C LYS A 215 7.94 -15.27 8.38
N GLU A 216 7.37 -14.07 8.51
CA GLU A 216 6.09 -13.89 9.20
C GLU A 216 4.88 -13.89 8.24
N PHE A 217 5.04 -13.43 6.99
CA PHE A 217 3.92 -13.19 6.06
C PHE A 217 3.96 -14.01 4.78
N SER A 218 5.04 -14.73 4.49
CA SER A 218 5.18 -15.50 3.25
C SER A 218 4.03 -16.49 3.00
N PRO A 219 3.52 -17.25 3.98
CA PRO A 219 2.35 -18.12 3.77
C PRO A 219 1.10 -17.33 3.33
N ASP A 220 0.83 -16.19 3.97
CA ASP A 220 -0.32 -15.33 3.68
C ASP A 220 -0.20 -14.65 2.31
N TYR A 221 1.01 -14.22 1.94
CA TYR A 221 1.31 -13.63 0.64
C TYR A 221 1.21 -14.65 -0.50
N GLN A 222 1.77 -15.85 -0.32
CA GLN A 222 1.70 -16.91 -1.32
C GLN A 222 0.26 -17.37 -1.54
N GLU A 223 -0.55 -17.45 -0.48
CA GLU A 223 -1.98 -17.75 -0.60
C GLU A 223 -2.69 -16.73 -1.51
N ALA A 224 -2.43 -15.44 -1.31
CA ALA A 224 -2.99 -14.37 -2.14
C ALA A 224 -2.52 -14.47 -3.60
N GLU A 225 -1.21 -14.65 -3.82
CA GLU A 225 -0.61 -14.73 -5.16
C GLU A 225 -1.11 -15.95 -5.94
N ASN A 226 -1.25 -17.09 -5.28
CA ASN A 226 -1.81 -18.30 -5.88
C ASN A 226 -3.26 -18.07 -6.34
N LEU A 227 -4.10 -17.45 -5.49
CA LEU A 227 -5.48 -17.11 -5.87
C LEU A 227 -5.51 -16.17 -7.08
N PHE A 228 -4.66 -15.13 -7.08
CA PHE A 228 -4.68 -14.10 -8.12
C PHE A 228 -4.14 -14.62 -9.46
N LEU A 229 -2.98 -15.27 -9.43
CA LEU A 229 -2.22 -15.62 -10.63
C LEU A 229 -2.61 -16.99 -11.20
N SER A 230 -2.93 -17.95 -10.33
CA SER A 230 -3.25 -19.32 -10.77
C SER A 230 -4.76 -19.53 -10.96
N GLU A 231 -5.59 -18.99 -10.05
CA GLU A 231 -7.04 -19.21 -10.09
C GLU A 231 -7.81 -18.04 -10.73
N GLY A 232 -7.23 -16.84 -10.82
CA GLY A 232 -7.93 -15.64 -11.29
C GLY A 232 -9.04 -15.18 -10.33
N LEU A 233 -8.95 -15.58 -9.06
CA LEU A 233 -9.92 -15.31 -8.00
C LEU A 233 -9.33 -14.38 -6.94
N VAL A 234 -10.19 -13.71 -6.19
CA VAL A 234 -9.84 -12.95 -4.98
C VAL A 234 -10.76 -13.37 -3.85
N SER A 235 -10.20 -13.53 -2.64
CA SER A 235 -10.97 -13.75 -1.41
C SER A 235 -11.18 -12.46 -0.62
N ARG A 236 -12.11 -12.44 0.33
CA ARG A 236 -12.26 -11.29 1.25
C ARG A 236 -11.00 -11.03 2.05
N LYS A 237 -10.37 -12.10 2.53
CA LYS A 237 -9.11 -12.05 3.29
C LYS A 237 -8.01 -11.32 2.51
N HIS A 238 -7.92 -11.55 1.20
CA HIS A 238 -6.85 -11.02 0.36
C HIS A 238 -7.26 -9.81 -0.50
N PHE A 239 -8.49 -9.30 -0.32
CA PHE A 239 -9.04 -8.24 -1.17
C PHE A 239 -8.16 -6.99 -1.24
N HIS A 240 -7.57 -6.59 -0.11
CA HIS A 240 -6.67 -5.44 -0.05
C HIS A 240 -5.33 -5.66 -0.76
N LYS A 241 -4.83 -6.90 -0.82
CA LYS A 241 -3.58 -7.26 -1.50
C LYS A 241 -3.71 -7.24 -3.02
N LEU A 242 -4.93 -7.14 -3.54
CA LEU A 242 -5.17 -7.05 -4.97
C LEU A 242 -4.67 -5.70 -5.54
N PHE A 243 -4.68 -4.63 -4.74
CA PHE A 243 -4.43 -3.26 -5.18
C PHE A 243 -3.10 -2.72 -4.67
N GLY A 244 -2.12 -2.55 -5.57
CA GLY A 244 -0.79 -2.04 -5.23
C GLY A 244 -0.60 -0.52 -5.39
N PRO A 245 0.61 -0.02 -5.07
CA PRO A 245 1.03 1.33 -5.45
C PRO A 245 1.18 1.43 -6.97
N ARG A 246 0.79 2.58 -7.56
CA ARG A 246 0.89 2.87 -9.00
C ARG A 246 0.23 1.80 -9.89
N GLU A 247 -0.77 1.12 -9.35
CA GLU A 247 -1.50 0.06 -10.03
C GLU A 247 -2.50 0.69 -11.00
N ILE A 248 -2.47 0.25 -12.27
CA ILE A 248 -3.50 0.67 -13.23
C ILE A 248 -4.76 -0.14 -12.95
N LEU A 249 -5.82 0.56 -12.56
CA LEU A 249 -7.15 0.01 -12.32
C LEU A 249 -8.05 0.31 -13.50
N VAL A 250 -8.97 -0.60 -13.79
CA VAL A 250 -10.00 -0.40 -14.81
C VAL A 250 -11.40 -0.55 -14.22
N THR A 251 -12.30 0.30 -14.72
CA THR A 251 -13.74 0.30 -14.43
C THR A 251 -14.52 0.54 -15.72
N VAL A 252 -15.84 0.40 -15.67
CA VAL A 252 -16.74 0.77 -16.77
C VAL A 252 -17.57 1.99 -16.36
N GLU A 253 -17.43 3.09 -17.09
CA GLU A 253 -18.23 4.31 -16.92
C GLU A 253 -18.96 4.61 -18.22
N GLU A 254 -20.28 4.79 -18.16
CA GLU A 254 -21.12 5.07 -19.34
C GLU A 254 -20.91 4.07 -20.50
N GLY A 255 -20.66 2.80 -20.16
CA GLY A 255 -20.40 1.73 -21.13
C GLY A 255 -18.97 1.70 -21.70
N ASN A 256 -18.09 2.59 -21.26
CA ASN A 256 -16.69 2.66 -21.70
C ASN A 256 -15.74 2.19 -20.60
N HIS A 257 -14.69 1.45 -21.00
CA HIS A 257 -13.62 1.11 -20.08
C HIS A 257 -12.81 2.37 -19.76
N VAL A 258 -12.65 2.70 -18.48
CA VAL A 258 -11.87 3.84 -18.01
C VAL A 258 -10.78 3.32 -17.10
N ALA A 259 -9.54 3.76 -17.35
CA ALA A 259 -8.42 3.41 -16.51
C ALA A 259 -7.99 4.59 -15.64
N MET A 260 -7.43 4.26 -14.50
CA MET A 260 -6.90 5.19 -13.50
C MET A 260 -5.70 4.54 -12.83
N VAL A 261 -4.78 5.33 -12.28
CA VAL A 261 -3.62 4.78 -11.55
C VAL A 261 -3.78 5.04 -10.06
N SER A 262 -3.65 4.02 -9.22
CA SER A 262 -3.66 4.20 -7.76
C SER A 262 -2.39 4.93 -7.33
N LYS A 263 -2.51 5.91 -6.43
CA LYS A 263 -1.33 6.59 -5.88
C LYS A 263 -0.62 5.71 -4.84
N TYR A 264 -1.39 4.98 -4.05
CA TYR A 264 -0.92 4.17 -2.92
C TYR A 264 -1.78 2.90 -2.76
N PRO A 265 -1.28 1.84 -2.08
CA PRO A 265 -2.11 0.72 -1.66
C PRO A 265 -3.21 1.15 -0.67
N PRO A 266 -4.27 0.35 -0.49
CA PRO A 266 -5.34 0.66 0.44
C PRO A 266 -4.91 0.52 1.90
N LEU A 267 -5.69 1.10 2.82
CA LEU A 267 -5.52 0.83 4.25
C LEU A 267 -5.89 -0.63 4.55
N PRO A 268 -5.02 -1.43 5.19
CA PRO A 268 -5.35 -2.80 5.60
C PRO A 268 -6.64 -2.86 6.42
N GLY A 269 -7.50 -3.85 6.14
CA GLY A 269 -8.75 -4.07 6.88
C GLY A 269 -9.86 -3.05 6.59
N SER A 270 -9.63 -2.02 5.76
CA SER A 270 -10.67 -1.05 5.40
C SER A 270 -11.78 -1.67 4.54
N ASN A 271 -13.04 -1.55 4.95
CA ASN A 271 -14.17 -1.97 4.13
C ASN A 271 -15.26 -0.89 4.15
N PRO A 272 -15.63 -0.29 3.01
CA PRO A 272 -15.10 -0.52 1.66
C PRO A 272 -13.65 -0.07 1.50
N ILE A 273 -12.94 -0.65 0.52
CA ILE A 273 -11.60 -0.18 0.14
C ILE A 273 -11.71 1.24 -0.40
N ARG A 274 -10.81 2.13 0.03
CA ARG A 274 -10.71 3.51 -0.49
C ARG A 274 -9.34 3.71 -1.10
N LEU A 275 -9.32 4.10 -2.38
CA LEU A 275 -8.10 4.39 -3.13
C LEU A 275 -8.11 5.83 -3.62
N GLU A 276 -6.96 6.49 -3.47
CA GLU A 276 -6.68 7.76 -4.13
C GLU A 276 -6.08 7.42 -5.51
N CYS A 277 -6.80 7.77 -6.57
CA CYS A 277 -6.40 7.48 -7.94
C CYS A 277 -6.15 8.77 -8.73
N GLU A 278 -5.25 8.69 -9.69
CA GLU A 278 -4.96 9.75 -10.65
C GLU A 278 -5.48 9.36 -12.03
N MET A 279 -5.96 10.36 -12.76
CA MET A 279 -6.57 10.20 -14.07
C MET A 279 -6.20 11.38 -14.96
N TRP A 280 -6.16 11.16 -16.27
CA TRP A 280 -5.94 12.23 -17.24
C TRP A 280 -7.26 12.73 -17.81
N LYS A 281 -7.40 14.05 -17.87
CA LYS A 281 -8.42 14.76 -18.67
C LYS A 281 -7.74 15.47 -19.83
N PHE A 282 -8.47 15.65 -20.91
CA PHE A 282 -8.04 16.45 -22.03
C PHE A 282 -9.14 17.43 -22.41
N ASP A 283 -8.83 18.71 -22.22
CA ASP A 283 -9.69 19.81 -22.64
C ASP A 283 -8.97 20.75 -23.62
N GLY A 284 -7.89 20.28 -24.26
CA GLY A 284 -6.96 21.06 -25.09
C GLY A 284 -5.57 21.12 -24.49
N ARG A 285 -5.44 20.80 -23.19
CA ARG A 285 -4.19 20.36 -22.57
C ARG A 285 -4.47 19.09 -21.75
N PHE A 286 -3.47 18.22 -21.65
CA PHE A 286 -3.56 17.07 -20.76
C PHE A 286 -3.33 17.54 -19.33
N ALA A 287 -4.31 17.28 -18.47
CA ALA A 287 -4.29 17.62 -17.06
C ALA A 287 -4.57 16.39 -16.21
N LYS A 288 -3.74 16.18 -15.19
CA LYS A 288 -3.91 15.13 -14.19
C LYS A 288 -4.82 15.66 -13.08
N PHE A 289 -5.78 14.83 -12.66
CA PHE A 289 -6.65 15.12 -11.53
C PHE A 289 -6.76 13.90 -10.63
N LYS A 290 -7.05 14.14 -9.35
CA LYS A 290 -7.27 13.10 -8.36
C LYS A 290 -8.73 12.75 -8.22
N ARG A 291 -8.98 11.48 -7.92
CA ARG A 291 -10.29 10.97 -7.58
C ARG A 291 -10.17 9.92 -6.48
N ILE A 292 -11.00 10.04 -5.45
CA ILE A 292 -11.14 8.98 -4.44
C ILE A 292 -12.16 7.97 -4.95
N ILE A 293 -11.74 6.72 -5.03
CA ILE A 293 -12.55 5.59 -5.48
C ILE A 293 -12.87 4.72 -4.28
N THR A 294 -14.12 4.28 -4.20
CA THR A 294 -14.59 3.37 -3.16
C THR A 294 -14.95 2.04 -3.80
N ILE A 295 -14.29 0.97 -3.36
CA ILE A 295 -14.43 -0.38 -3.92
C ILE A 295 -15.02 -1.28 -2.82
N PRO A 296 -16.35 -1.50 -2.81
CA PRO A 296 -16.98 -2.44 -1.89
C PRO A 296 -16.74 -3.88 -2.36
N TRP A 297 -16.82 -4.83 -1.42
CA TRP A 297 -16.99 -6.22 -1.79
C TRP A 297 -18.27 -6.41 -2.63
N PRO A 298 -18.27 -7.23 -3.69
CA PRO A 298 -19.43 -7.34 -4.57
C PRO A 298 -20.69 -7.84 -3.82
N LYS A 299 -21.79 -7.10 -3.95
CA LYS A 299 -23.05 -7.42 -3.26
C LYS A 299 -23.60 -8.80 -3.62
N HIS A 300 -23.45 -9.22 -4.87
CA HIS A 300 -23.88 -10.54 -5.34
C HIS A 300 -23.07 -11.70 -4.73
N ALA A 301 -21.93 -11.38 -4.10
CA ALA A 301 -21.06 -12.32 -3.42
C ALA A 301 -20.97 -12.03 -1.91
N ALA A 302 -22.00 -11.41 -1.33
CA ALA A 302 -22.07 -11.10 0.10
C ALA A 302 -22.02 -12.33 1.01
N GLU A 303 -22.26 -13.53 0.47
CA GLU A 303 -22.15 -14.81 1.20
C GLU A 303 -20.98 -15.67 0.71
N VAL A 304 -20.36 -15.32 -0.42
CA VAL A 304 -19.24 -16.07 -0.99
C VAL A 304 -17.92 -15.42 -0.56
N ASP A 305 -16.96 -16.25 -0.14
CA ASP A 305 -15.64 -15.77 0.28
C ASP A 305 -14.74 -15.42 -0.91
N LYS A 306 -14.88 -16.14 -2.04
CA LYS A 306 -14.06 -15.97 -3.24
C LYS A 306 -14.88 -15.56 -4.47
N VAL A 307 -14.36 -14.66 -5.28
CA VAL A 307 -14.97 -14.22 -6.54
C VAL A 307 -13.94 -14.09 -7.66
N PRO A 308 -14.32 -14.21 -8.93
CA PRO A 308 -13.44 -13.86 -10.05
C PRO A 308 -13.00 -12.39 -9.96
N ILE A 309 -11.71 -12.11 -10.20
CA ILE A 309 -11.20 -10.73 -10.17
C ILE A 309 -11.90 -9.86 -11.23
N LYS A 310 -12.17 -10.42 -12.41
CA LYS A 310 -12.85 -9.72 -13.51
C LYS A 310 -14.33 -9.43 -13.27
N SER A 311 -14.96 -10.06 -12.27
CA SER A 311 -16.36 -9.76 -11.91
C SER A 311 -16.48 -8.60 -10.91
N LEU A 312 -15.36 -8.06 -10.42
CA LEU A 312 -15.34 -6.85 -9.63
C LEU A 312 -15.72 -5.64 -10.50
N GLY A 313 -16.40 -4.65 -9.91
CA GLY A 313 -16.70 -3.40 -10.62
C GLY A 313 -15.46 -2.59 -10.98
N ILE A 314 -14.39 -2.72 -10.19
CA ILE A 314 -13.09 -2.09 -10.40
C ILE A 314 -12.01 -3.12 -10.04
N PHE A 315 -11.05 -3.34 -10.93
CA PHE A 315 -9.97 -4.31 -10.73
C PHE A 315 -8.67 -3.89 -11.42
N PRO A 316 -7.51 -4.47 -11.02
CA PRO A 316 -6.24 -4.18 -11.68
C PRO A 316 -6.19 -4.65 -13.14
N LEU A 317 -5.77 -3.76 -14.03
CA LEU A 317 -5.75 -3.99 -15.48
C LEU A 317 -4.90 -5.19 -15.89
N ARG A 318 -3.85 -5.51 -15.12
CA ARG A 318 -2.96 -6.67 -15.36
C ARG A 318 -3.69 -8.01 -15.46
N PHE A 319 -4.93 -8.10 -14.99
CA PHE A 319 -5.74 -9.31 -15.10
C PHE A 319 -6.55 -9.39 -16.40
N ASP A 320 -6.60 -8.33 -17.22
CA ASP A 320 -7.34 -8.31 -18.48
C ASP A 320 -6.56 -7.67 -19.65
N GLU A 321 -5.78 -8.51 -20.34
CA GLU A 321 -5.01 -8.12 -21.52
C GLU A 321 -5.86 -7.61 -22.69
N GLN A 322 -7.11 -8.10 -22.83
CA GLN A 322 -7.99 -7.64 -23.92
C GLN A 322 -8.44 -6.20 -23.69
N VAL A 323 -8.76 -5.87 -22.44
CA VAL A 323 -9.08 -4.51 -22.02
C VAL A 323 -7.83 -3.63 -22.12
N GLU A 324 -6.65 -4.11 -21.72
CA GLU A 324 -5.39 -3.38 -21.86
C GLU A 324 -5.12 -3.01 -23.32
N HIS A 325 -5.18 -3.98 -24.24
CA HIS A 325 -4.95 -3.75 -25.65
C HIS A 325 -5.95 -2.72 -26.22
N ARG A 326 -7.21 -2.80 -25.81
CA ARG A 326 -8.25 -1.84 -26.22
C ARG A 326 -7.96 -0.43 -25.72
N LEU A 327 -7.58 -0.29 -24.45
CA LEU A 327 -7.21 0.99 -23.84
C LEU A 327 -6.00 1.59 -24.54
N ARG A 328 -4.96 0.80 -24.79
CA ARG A 328 -3.74 1.22 -25.47
C ARG A 328 -4.03 1.75 -26.87
N LYS A 329 -4.75 0.96 -27.69
CA LYS A 329 -5.15 1.37 -29.04
C LYS A 329 -6.02 2.63 -29.03
N ARG A 330 -6.94 2.75 -28.06
CA ARG A 330 -7.75 3.97 -27.89
C ARG A 330 -6.86 5.15 -27.55
N GLY A 331 -5.93 5.00 -26.62
CA GLY A 331 -5.02 6.06 -26.19
C GLY A 331 -4.10 6.56 -27.30
N GLU A 332 -3.51 5.64 -28.06
CA GLU A 332 -2.72 5.98 -29.25
C GLU A 332 -3.54 6.79 -30.26
N PHE A 333 -4.79 6.37 -30.54
CA PHE A 333 -5.68 7.14 -31.40
C PHE A 333 -6.05 8.50 -30.78
N PHE A 334 -6.36 8.54 -29.47
CA PHE A 334 -6.71 9.76 -28.75
C PHE A 334 -5.55 10.78 -28.78
N TRP A 335 -4.31 10.32 -28.67
CA TRP A 335 -3.13 11.16 -28.78
C TRP A 335 -3.09 11.94 -30.10
N GLU A 336 -3.51 11.32 -31.19
CA GLU A 336 -3.60 11.96 -32.50
C GLU A 336 -4.68 13.06 -32.56
N LEU A 337 -5.70 12.98 -31.69
CA LEU A 337 -6.81 13.94 -31.60
C LEU A 337 -6.45 15.22 -30.83
N ARG A 338 -5.24 15.29 -30.25
CA ARG A 338 -4.74 16.50 -29.59
C ARG A 338 -4.57 17.67 -30.57
N LYS A 339 -4.35 17.35 -31.85
CA LYS A 339 -4.25 18.31 -32.97
C LYS A 339 -5.54 18.26 -33.79
N PRO A 340 -5.95 19.36 -34.45
CA PRO A 340 -7.15 19.38 -35.26
C PRO A 340 -7.20 18.24 -36.26
N ARG A 341 -8.24 17.41 -36.21
CA ARG A 341 -8.33 16.20 -37.03
C ARG A 341 -9.76 15.87 -37.45
N LEU A 342 -9.92 15.59 -38.74
CA LEU A 342 -11.16 15.05 -39.28
C LEU A 342 -11.23 13.55 -39.02
N VAL A 343 -12.30 13.09 -38.37
CA VAL A 343 -12.54 11.69 -38.02
C VAL A 343 -13.87 11.23 -38.60
N LEU A 344 -13.88 10.01 -39.11
CA LEU A 344 -15.10 9.28 -39.45
C LEU A 344 -15.52 8.46 -38.24
N TYR A 345 -16.72 8.72 -37.71
CA TYR A 345 -17.23 8.05 -36.54
C TYR A 345 -18.68 7.62 -36.75
N ASN A 346 -18.93 6.34 -36.47
CA ASN A 346 -20.27 5.76 -36.48
C ASN A 346 -20.78 5.73 -35.05
N ALA A 347 -21.46 6.78 -34.63
CA ALA A 347 -21.98 6.86 -33.28
C ALA A 347 -23.01 5.74 -33.03
N PRO A 348 -22.97 5.07 -31.86
CA PRO A 348 -24.01 4.15 -31.44
C PRO A 348 -25.38 4.84 -31.47
N SER A 349 -26.43 4.10 -31.83
CA SER A 349 -27.79 4.63 -32.02
C SER A 349 -28.43 5.25 -30.76
N GLN A 350 -27.81 5.11 -29.59
CA GLN A 350 -28.27 5.70 -28.34
C GLN A 350 -27.82 7.17 -28.16
N VAL A 351 -26.81 7.63 -28.90
CA VAL A 351 -26.23 9.00 -28.76
C VAL A 351 -26.83 9.99 -29.78
N LEU A 352 -27.43 9.49 -30.86
CA LEU A 352 -27.99 10.31 -31.93
C LEU A 352 -29.47 9.97 -32.14
N GLU A 353 -30.33 10.99 -32.22
CA GLU A 353 -31.73 10.86 -32.69
C GLU A 353 -31.81 10.33 -34.13
N TYR A 354 -30.72 10.42 -34.89
CA TYR A 354 -30.63 9.92 -36.26
C TYR A 354 -29.36 9.06 -36.44
N ARG A 355 -29.53 7.82 -36.91
CA ARG A 355 -28.43 6.87 -37.14
C ARG A 355 -27.65 7.31 -38.40
N MET A 356 -26.63 8.15 -38.22
CA MET A 356 -25.76 8.57 -39.31
C MET A 356 -24.69 7.51 -39.57
N VAL A 357 -24.78 6.83 -40.71
CA VAL A 357 -23.69 5.99 -41.22
C VAL A 357 -22.61 6.91 -41.79
N ASN A 358 -21.37 6.76 -41.32
CA ASN A 358 -20.18 7.54 -41.66
C ASN A 358 -20.27 9.03 -41.29
N GLY A 359 -20.64 9.34 -40.05
CA GLY A 359 -20.62 10.71 -39.54
C GLY A 359 -19.20 11.30 -39.60
N ARG A 360 -19.07 12.47 -40.25
CA ARG A 360 -17.82 13.25 -40.29
C ARG A 360 -17.76 14.24 -39.14
N TYR A 361 -16.74 14.12 -38.32
CA TYR A 361 -16.51 14.98 -37.16
C TYR A 361 -15.16 15.67 -37.26
N MET A 362 -15.15 17.00 -37.12
CA MET A 362 -13.91 17.74 -36.90
C MET A 362 -13.63 17.80 -35.40
N ILE A 363 -12.52 17.21 -34.97
CA ILE A 363 -12.06 17.30 -33.59
C ILE A 363 -11.06 18.45 -33.54
N ASP A 364 -11.49 19.56 -32.95
CA ASP A 364 -10.68 20.75 -32.74
C ASP A 364 -11.06 21.36 -31.40
N ILE A 365 -10.34 20.95 -30.35
CA ILE A 365 -10.66 21.33 -28.98
C ILE A 365 -10.34 22.81 -28.72
N GLU A 366 -9.41 23.41 -29.46
CA GLU A 366 -9.16 24.84 -29.36
C GLU A 366 -10.36 25.64 -29.89
N THR A 367 -10.90 25.26 -31.05
CA THR A 367 -12.11 25.88 -31.61
C THR A 367 -13.35 25.60 -30.74
N TYR A 368 -13.49 24.39 -30.18
CA TYR A 368 -14.52 24.08 -29.19
C TYR A 368 -14.44 25.03 -28.00
N ARG A 369 -13.26 25.17 -27.39
CA ARG A 369 -13.05 26.08 -26.26
C ARG A 369 -13.37 27.52 -26.61
N ARG A 370 -12.93 28.04 -27.76
CA ARG A 370 -13.22 29.42 -28.17
C ARG A 370 -14.71 29.67 -28.32
N SER A 371 -15.45 28.71 -28.87
CA SER A 371 -16.91 28.81 -29.04
C SER A 371 -17.70 28.67 -27.73
N HIS A 372 -17.18 27.93 -26.74
CA HIS A 372 -17.88 27.64 -25.48
C HIS A 372 -17.40 28.46 -24.27
N LYS A 373 -16.19 29.04 -24.31
CA LYS A 373 -15.73 30.02 -23.30
C LYS A 373 -16.63 31.26 -23.23
N LEU A 374 -17.28 31.62 -24.34
CA LEU A 374 -18.29 32.70 -24.39
C LEU A 374 -19.58 32.37 -23.61
N ASN A 375 -19.87 31.08 -23.36
CA ASN A 375 -21.11 30.63 -22.72
C ASN A 375 -20.93 30.22 -21.25
N THR A 376 -19.69 30.14 -20.74
CA THR A 376 -19.37 29.48 -19.45
C THR A 376 -18.75 30.44 -18.43
N ILE A 377 -19.15 31.71 -18.43
CA ILE A 377 -18.63 32.71 -17.48
C ILE A 377 -19.23 32.52 -16.06
N ASP A 378 -20.35 31.79 -15.90
CA ASP A 378 -21.08 31.82 -14.63
C ASP A 378 -21.05 30.58 -13.73
N ASN A 379 -20.57 29.39 -14.15
CA ASN A 379 -20.71 28.19 -13.28
C ASN A 379 -19.65 27.10 -13.52
N VAL A 380 -18.38 27.33 -13.17
CA VAL A 380 -17.42 26.23 -13.04
C VAL A 380 -16.70 26.35 -11.71
N VAL A 381 -17.08 25.48 -10.77
CA VAL A 381 -16.18 25.04 -9.71
C VAL A 381 -14.96 24.49 -10.42
N THR A 382 -13.88 25.26 -10.45
CA THR A 382 -12.62 24.83 -11.06
C THR A 382 -12.15 23.60 -10.29
N GLU A 383 -12.38 22.41 -10.84
CA GLU A 383 -11.58 21.25 -10.49
C GLU A 383 -10.13 21.66 -10.77
N GLN A 384 -9.38 21.97 -9.72
CA GLN A 384 -8.01 22.44 -9.86
C GLN A 384 -7.18 21.28 -10.42
N ALA A 385 -6.65 21.46 -11.64
CA ALA A 385 -5.66 20.56 -12.19
C ALA A 385 -4.44 20.52 -11.27
N GLU A 386 -4.02 19.32 -10.88
CA GLU A 386 -2.85 19.18 -10.00
C GLU A 386 -1.56 19.32 -10.78
N GLU A 387 -1.55 18.79 -12.01
CA GLU A 387 -0.38 18.74 -12.85
C GLU A 387 -0.81 18.76 -14.32
N TYR A 388 -0.07 19.48 -15.15
CA TYR A 388 -0.24 19.46 -16.60
C TYR A 388 0.88 18.67 -17.23
N LEU A 389 0.56 17.95 -18.31
CA LEU A 389 1.61 17.37 -19.14
C LEU A 389 2.49 18.50 -19.70
N PRO A 390 3.83 18.40 -19.64
CA PRO A 390 4.72 19.41 -20.20
C PRO A 390 4.43 19.70 -21.67
N VAL A 391 4.64 20.95 -22.09
CA VAL A 391 4.33 21.38 -23.46
C VAL A 391 5.21 20.66 -24.47
N GLU A 392 6.47 20.45 -24.13
CA GLU A 392 7.46 19.73 -24.94
C GLU A 392 7.02 18.28 -25.17
N ALA A 393 6.52 17.62 -24.12
CA ALA A 393 5.97 16.27 -24.22
C ALA A 393 4.68 16.23 -25.06
N THR A 394 3.84 17.27 -24.97
CA THR A 394 2.59 17.39 -25.74
C THR A 394 2.84 17.58 -27.24
N GLU A 395 3.92 18.29 -27.61
CA GLU A 395 4.28 18.52 -29.02
C GLU A 395 5.00 17.35 -29.69
N SER A 396 5.53 16.41 -28.90
CA SER A 396 6.15 15.18 -29.39
C SER A 396 5.22 14.41 -30.35
N ALA A 397 5.80 13.76 -31.35
CA ALA A 397 5.05 12.92 -32.29
C ALA A 397 4.41 11.71 -31.59
N SER A 398 5.19 11.01 -30.77
CA SER A 398 4.73 9.88 -29.96
C SER A 398 4.22 10.32 -28.60
N PRO A 399 3.23 9.62 -28.02
CA PRO A 399 2.79 9.88 -26.67
C PRO A 399 3.93 9.63 -25.67
N PRO A 400 3.87 10.24 -24.48
CA PRO A 400 4.64 9.83 -23.32
C PRO A 400 4.35 8.37 -22.96
N THR A 401 5.08 7.87 -21.97
CA THR A 401 5.32 6.45 -21.67
C THR A 401 4.13 5.52 -21.63
N SER A 402 4.39 4.21 -21.62
CA SER A 402 3.41 3.18 -21.98
C SER A 402 2.11 3.23 -21.15
N SER A 403 2.16 3.63 -19.88
CA SER A 403 0.99 3.76 -19.00
C SER A 403 0.09 4.93 -19.40
N PHE A 404 0.66 6.05 -19.89
CA PHE A 404 -0.07 7.28 -20.22
C PHE A 404 -1.19 7.01 -21.22
N THR A 405 -0.90 6.25 -22.27
CA THR A 405 -1.89 5.87 -23.29
C THR A 405 -3.07 5.06 -22.72
N LEU A 406 -2.84 4.28 -21.66
CA LEU A 406 -3.90 3.51 -21.02
C LEU A 406 -4.89 4.41 -20.28
N LEU A 407 -4.41 5.54 -19.74
CA LEU A 407 -5.14 6.44 -18.86
C LEU A 407 -5.90 7.56 -19.60
N LEU A 408 -5.88 7.57 -20.93
CA LEU A 408 -6.53 8.63 -21.71
C LEU A 408 -8.07 8.51 -21.70
N PRO A 409 -8.79 9.65 -21.73
CA PRO A 409 -10.25 9.68 -21.70
C PRO A 409 -10.91 8.79 -22.76
N PRO A 410 -12.09 8.23 -22.46
CA PRO A 410 -12.83 7.41 -23.41
C PRO A 410 -13.44 8.23 -24.55
N THR A 411 -13.72 9.52 -24.32
CA THR A 411 -14.46 10.40 -25.24
C THR A 411 -13.82 11.78 -25.30
N THR A 412 -14.09 12.50 -26.39
CA THR A 412 -13.70 13.91 -26.60
C THR A 412 -14.75 14.58 -27.46
N TYR A 413 -14.77 15.92 -27.47
CA TYR A 413 -15.72 16.69 -28.25
C TYR A 413 -15.38 16.68 -29.74
N GLY A 414 -16.40 16.54 -30.58
CA GLY A 414 -16.29 16.60 -32.04
C GLY A 414 -17.40 17.45 -32.66
N PHE A 415 -17.05 18.28 -33.64
CA PHE A 415 -18.02 19.06 -34.41
C PHE A 415 -18.55 18.23 -35.57
N GLY A 416 -19.81 17.83 -35.51
CA GLY A 416 -20.50 17.11 -36.58
C GLY A 416 -20.69 18.02 -37.80
N LEU A 417 -20.04 17.68 -38.92
CA LEU A 417 -20.13 18.49 -40.14
C LEU A 417 -21.52 18.42 -40.81
N HIS A 418 -22.30 17.39 -40.48
CA HIS A 418 -23.63 17.16 -41.04
C HIS A 418 -24.71 18.00 -40.35
N ASP A 419 -24.74 17.95 -39.03
CA ASP A 419 -25.74 18.65 -38.21
C ASP A 419 -25.24 20.00 -37.66
N LYS A 420 -23.95 20.32 -37.88
CA LYS A 420 -23.28 21.54 -37.44
C LYS A 420 -23.35 21.74 -35.92
N LYS A 421 -23.25 20.66 -35.15
CA LYS A 421 -23.29 20.66 -33.68
C LYS A 421 -22.05 20.05 -33.08
N TRP A 422 -21.63 20.56 -31.93
CA TRP A 422 -20.65 19.90 -31.07
C TRP A 422 -21.32 18.77 -30.31
N ARG A 423 -20.61 17.64 -30.20
CA ARG A 423 -21.06 16.42 -29.53
C ARG A 423 -19.94 15.82 -28.72
#